data_AF-E6PGY2-F1
#
_entry.id   AF-E6PGY2-F1
#
_cell.length_a   1.000
_cell.length_b   1.000
_cell.length_c   1.000
_cell.angle_alpha   90.00
_cell.angle_beta   90.00
_cell.angle_gamma   90.00
#
_symmetry.space_group_name_H-M   'P 1'
#
loop_
_entity.id
_entity.type
_entity.pdbx_description
1 polymer ?
#
loop_
_entity_poly.entity_id
_entity_poly.type
_entity_poly.pdbx_seq_one_letter_code
_entity_poly.pdbx_strand_id
1 'polypeptide(L)'
;MILPNLGIALSALAAFALLGIGALALVAPERLAQAYGLPVREGNALGFVRATGARDAILGAAILATAARHDLFELAIFAALGILLSAFDLAIAYAHLRRMRRELLAHLGGVVGFSVLLIILIAGMR
;
A
#
# COMPACT_ATOMS: atom_id res chain seq x y z
N MET A 1 -17.36 -20.00 -5.50
CA MET A 1 -16.15 -20.08 -6.34
C MET A 1 -15.66 -18.74 -6.89
N ILE A 2 -16.51 -17.75 -7.17
CA ILE A 2 -16.07 -16.46 -7.76
C ILE A 2 -15.29 -15.59 -6.76
N LEU A 3 -15.77 -15.44 -5.52
CA LEU A 3 -15.16 -14.55 -4.52
C LEU A 3 -13.72 -14.93 -4.11
N PRO A 4 -13.37 -16.21 -3.86
CA PRO A 4 -11.99 -16.60 -3.60
C PRO A 4 -11.02 -16.18 -4.70
N ASN A 5 -11.34 -16.51 -5.95
CA ASN A 5 -10.49 -16.21 -7.10
C ASN A 5 -10.37 -14.70 -7.33
N LEU A 6 -11.46 -13.95 -7.12
CA LEU A 6 -11.45 -12.49 -7.19
C LEU A 6 -10.56 -11.89 -6.10
N GLY A 7 -10.66 -12.35 -4.85
CA GLY A 7 -9.83 -11.86 -3.75
C GLY A 7 -8.34 -12.10 -3.98
N ILE A 8 -7.98 -13.26 -4.52
CA ILE A 8 -6.60 -13.59 -4.88
C ILE A 8 -6.10 -12.70 -6.02
N ALA A 9 -6.89 -12.53 -7.09
CA ALA A 9 -6.52 -11.69 -8.22
C ALA A 9 -6.33 -10.22 -7.81
N LEU A 10 -7.23 -9.69 -6.97
CA LEU A 10 -7.11 -8.33 -6.43
C LEU A 10 -5.92 -8.19 -5.49
N SER A 11 -5.61 -9.21 -4.70
CA SER A 11 -4.40 -9.23 -3.85
C SER A 11 -3.12 -9.20 -4.68
N ALA A 12 -3.06 -9.99 -5.76
CA ALA A 12 -1.93 -9.98 -6.69
C ALA A 12 -1.79 -8.61 -7.38
N LEU A 13 -2.89 -8.00 -7.80
CA LEU A 13 -2.87 -6.66 -8.38
C LEU A 13 -2.33 -5.61 -7.39
N ALA A 14 -2.80 -5.64 -6.14
CA ALA A 14 -2.30 -4.77 -5.08
C ALA A 14 -0.80 -5.00 -4.82
N ALA A 15 -0.36 -6.26 -4.80
CA ALA A 15 1.05 -6.62 -4.65
C ALA A 15 1.92 -6.03 -5.77
N PHE A 16 1.50 -6.13 -7.03
CA PHE A 16 2.23 -5.52 -8.15
C PHE A 16 2.28 -3.99 -8.05
N ALA A 17 1.20 -3.36 -7.63
CA ALA A 17 1.18 -1.91 -7.41
C ALA A 17 2.19 -1.50 -6.31
N LEU A 18 2.20 -2.20 -5.17
CA LEU A 18 3.14 -1.96 -4.08
C LEU A 18 4.60 -2.18 -4.50
N LEU A 19 4.88 -3.26 -5.24
CA LEU A 19 6.21 -3.54 -5.78
C LEU A 19 6.67 -2.44 -6.73
N GLY A 20 5.80 -1.96 -7.62
CA GLY A 20 6.10 -0.87 -8.55
C GLY A 20 6.38 0.45 -7.83
N ILE A 21 5.54 0.80 -6.85
CA ILE A 21 5.73 2.00 -6.02
C ILE A 21 7.03 1.89 -5.23
N GLY A 22 7.28 0.74 -4.59
CA GLY A 22 8.49 0.50 -3.81
C GLY A 22 9.76 0.57 -4.66
N ALA A 23 9.74 -0.04 -5.85
CA ALA A 23 10.86 0.05 -6.80
C ALA A 23 11.11 1.51 -7.24
N LEU A 24 10.05 2.27 -7.55
CA LEU A 24 10.16 3.67 -7.93
C LEU A 24 10.70 4.53 -6.78
N ALA A 25 10.27 4.27 -5.55
CA ALA A 25 10.74 4.95 -4.35
C ALA A 25 12.22 4.69 -4.06
N LEU A 26 12.73 3.51 -4.41
CA LEU A 26 14.15 3.15 -4.22
C LEU A 26 15.04 3.71 -5.34
N VAL A 27 14.57 3.68 -6.60
CA VAL A 27 15.36 4.09 -7.78
C VAL A 27 15.30 5.60 -8.03
N ALA A 28 14.14 6.22 -7.81
CA ALA A 28 13.91 7.65 -8.07
C ALA A 28 13.11 8.32 -6.94
N PRO A 29 13.61 8.30 -5.69
CA PRO A 29 12.91 8.85 -4.52
C PRO A 29 12.55 10.32 -4.68
N GLU A 30 13.34 11.11 -5.42
CA GLU A 30 13.10 12.53 -5.63
C GLU A 30 11.82 12.76 -6.44
N ARG A 31 11.57 11.94 -7.47
CA ARG A 31 10.36 12.04 -8.29
C ARG A 31 9.11 11.71 -7.47
N LEU A 32 9.21 10.68 -6.63
CA LEU A 32 8.11 10.26 -5.78
C LEU A 32 7.84 11.27 -4.66
N ALA A 33 8.90 11.83 -4.05
CA ALA A 33 8.80 12.93 -3.10
C ALA A 33 8.10 14.15 -3.71
N GLN A 34 8.42 14.53 -4.96
CA GLN A 34 7.73 15.61 -5.68
C GLN A 34 6.26 15.31 -5.90
N ALA A 35 5.92 14.08 -6.32
CA ALA A 35 4.53 13.65 -6.52
C ALA A 35 3.71 13.68 -5.23
N TYR A 36 4.36 13.45 -4.08
CA TYR A 36 3.75 13.56 -2.75
C TYR A 36 3.86 14.96 -2.12
N GLY A 37 4.43 15.95 -2.83
CA GLY A 37 4.56 17.31 -2.33
C GLY A 37 5.54 17.47 -1.16
N LEU A 38 6.47 16.52 -0.98
CA LEU A 38 7.48 16.53 0.07
C LEU A 38 8.69 17.41 -0.33
N PRO A 39 9.35 18.07 0.64
CA PRO A 39 10.53 18.89 0.37
C PRO A 39 11.72 18.02 -0.07
N VAL A 40 11.95 17.92 -1.37
CA VAL A 40 12.96 17.06 -2.03
C VAL A 40 14.40 17.34 -1.57
N ARG A 41 14.68 18.54 -1.06
CA ARG A 41 16.03 18.97 -0.66
C ARG A 41 16.42 18.58 0.77
N GLU A 42 15.49 18.06 1.55
CA GLU A 42 15.77 17.61 2.91
C GLU A 42 16.14 16.11 2.89
N GLY A 43 17.35 15.77 3.33
CA GLY A 43 17.81 14.37 3.35
C GLY A 43 16.89 13.42 4.12
N ASN A 44 16.20 13.93 5.14
CA ASN A 44 15.21 13.17 5.92
C ASN A 44 13.97 12.78 5.08
N ALA A 45 13.53 13.64 4.15
CA ALA A 45 12.37 13.37 3.31
C ALA A 45 12.65 12.24 2.31
N LEU A 46 13.84 12.23 1.70
CA LEU A 46 14.25 11.14 0.80
C LEU A 46 14.47 9.83 1.54
N GLY A 47 15.03 9.89 2.75
CA GLY A 47 15.17 8.73 3.64
C GLY A 47 13.81 8.12 3.99
N PHE A 48 12.82 8.96 4.33
CA PHE A 48 11.45 8.53 4.58
C PHE A 48 10.83 7.84 3.36
N VAL A 49 10.92 8.45 2.16
CA VAL A 49 10.40 7.86 0.91
C VAL A 49 11.03 6.51 0.60
N ARG A 50 12.34 6.35 0.78
CA ARG A 50 13.01 5.06 0.59
C ARG A 50 12.56 4.02 1.61
N ALA A 51 12.37 4.42 2.87
CA ALA A 51 11.95 3.51 3.92
C ALA A 51 10.51 3.00 3.71
N THR A 52 9.56 3.90 3.38
CA THR A 52 8.20 3.51 3.02
C THR A 52 8.16 2.70 1.73
N GLY A 53 8.98 3.07 0.75
CA GLY A 53 9.15 2.30 -0.48
C GLY A 53 9.65 0.87 -0.26
N ALA A 54 10.67 0.68 0.60
CA ALA A 54 11.17 -0.64 0.95
C ALA A 54 10.11 -1.48 1.68
N ARG A 55 9.38 -0.86 2.62
CA ARG A 55 8.23 -1.49 3.31
C ARG A 55 7.19 -1.98 2.31
N ASP A 56 6.79 -1.13 1.37
CA ASP A 56 5.77 -1.46 0.37
C ASP A 56 6.25 -2.58 -0.56
N ALA A 57 7.52 -2.56 -0.98
CA ALA A 57 8.11 -3.64 -1.77
C ALA A 57 8.10 -4.99 -1.02
N ILE A 58 8.49 -5.00 0.27
CA ILE A 58 8.47 -6.20 1.11
C ILE A 58 7.04 -6.72 1.27
N LEU A 59 6.09 -5.84 1.59
CA LEU A 59 4.69 -6.19 1.75
C LEU A 59 4.10 -6.73 0.45
N GLY A 60 4.40 -6.10 -0.69
CA GLY A 60 3.99 -6.56 -2.01
C GLY A 60 4.53 -7.95 -2.34
N ALA A 61 5.82 -8.20 -2.06
CA ALA A 61 6.42 -9.52 -2.27
C ALA A 61 5.76 -10.60 -1.38
N ALA A 62 5.49 -10.30 -0.12
CA ALA A 62 4.82 -11.21 0.81
C ALA A 62 3.38 -11.52 0.38
N ILE A 63 2.62 -10.50 -0.04
CA ILE A 63 1.26 -10.68 -0.56
C ILE A 63 1.29 -11.53 -1.84
N LEU A 64 2.21 -11.27 -2.76
CA LEU A 64 2.31 -12.03 -4.02
C LEU A 64 2.64 -13.51 -3.77
N ALA A 65 3.60 -13.79 -2.88
CA ALA A 65 3.96 -15.16 -2.48
C ALA A 65 2.78 -15.88 -1.81
N THR A 66 1.97 -15.17 -1.04
CA THR A 66 0.79 -15.72 -0.35
C THR A 66 -0.37 -15.94 -1.32
N ALA A 67 -0.57 -15.01 -2.27
CA ALA A 67 -1.55 -15.17 -3.35
C ALA A 67 -1.24 -16.40 -4.21
N ALA A 68 0.04 -16.68 -4.50
CA ALA A 68 0.47 -17.88 -5.22
C ALA A 68 0.20 -19.19 -4.45
N ARG A 69 0.10 -19.14 -3.12
CA ARG A 69 -0.33 -20.26 -2.26
C ARG A 69 -1.84 -20.36 -2.10
N HIS A 70 -2.61 -19.40 -2.64
CA HIS A 70 -4.06 -19.31 -2.50
C HIS A 70 -4.54 -19.26 -1.03
N ASP A 71 -3.70 -18.77 -0.10
CA ASP A 71 -4.04 -18.69 1.33
C ASP A 71 -4.83 -17.41 1.64
N LEU A 72 -6.16 -17.53 1.66
CA LEU A 72 -7.06 -16.41 1.89
C LEU A 72 -6.94 -15.79 3.30
N PHE A 73 -6.55 -16.59 4.30
CA PHE A 73 -6.47 -16.11 5.68
C PHE A 73 -5.24 -15.23 5.86
N GLU A 74 -4.07 -15.68 5.38
CA GLU A 74 -2.87 -14.86 5.39
C GLU A 74 -3.03 -13.59 4.53
N LEU A 75 -3.70 -13.68 3.37
CA LEU A 75 -4.04 -12.49 2.57
C LEU A 75 -4.93 -11.49 3.33
N ALA A 76 -5.89 -11.98 4.13
CA ALA A 76 -6.75 -11.13 4.95
C ALA A 76 -5.93 -10.41 6.04
N ILE A 77 -4.94 -11.09 6.63
CA ILE A 77 -4.01 -10.46 7.58
C ILE A 77 -3.22 -9.34 6.91
N PHE A 78 -2.66 -9.58 5.72
CA PHE A 78 -1.93 -8.55 4.99
C PHE A 78 -2.84 -7.38 4.58
N ALA A 79 -4.08 -7.64 4.18
CA ALA A 79 -5.04 -6.58 3.90
C ALA A 79 -5.32 -5.73 5.14
N ALA A 80 -5.52 -6.33 6.31
CA ALA A 80 -5.70 -5.61 7.56
C ALA A 80 -4.47 -4.76 7.94
N LEU A 81 -3.26 -5.30 7.77
CA LEU A 81 -2.01 -4.54 7.96
C LEU A 81 -1.90 -3.38 6.97
N GLY A 82 -2.28 -3.59 5.70
CA GLY A 82 -2.33 -2.56 4.66
C GLY A 82 -3.26 -1.40 5.00
N ILE A 83 -4.43 -1.69 5.60
CA ILE A 83 -5.35 -0.66 6.12
C ILE A 83 -4.65 0.17 7.19
N LEU A 84 -4.03 -0.47 8.18
CA LEU A 84 -3.34 0.21 9.29
C LEU A 84 -2.21 1.10 8.77
N LEU A 85 -1.35 0.57 7.90
CA LEU A 85 -0.24 1.32 7.30
C LEU A 85 -0.74 2.53 6.50
N SER A 86 -1.76 2.34 5.66
CA SER A 86 -2.34 3.42 4.87
C SER A 86 -2.97 4.50 5.75
N ALA A 87 -3.59 4.11 6.86
CA ALA A 87 -4.17 5.03 7.83
C ALA A 87 -3.09 5.82 8.59
N PHE A 88 -1.98 5.18 8.97
CA PHE A 88 -0.84 5.87 9.57
C PHE A 88 -0.19 6.86 8.59
N ASP A 89 0.04 6.44 7.35
CA ASP A 89 0.60 7.32 6.31
C ASP A 89 -0.33 8.53 6.06
N LEU A 90 -1.65 8.29 6.00
CA LEU A 90 -2.65 9.35 5.88
C LEU A 90 -2.61 10.31 7.08
N ALA A 91 -2.49 9.81 8.31
CA ALA A 91 -2.42 10.62 9.51
C ALA A 91 -1.14 11.47 9.56
N ILE A 92 0.01 10.88 9.22
CA ILE A 92 1.30 11.58 9.15
C ILE A 92 1.27 12.68 8.08
N ALA A 93 0.75 12.36 6.89
CA ALA A 93 0.62 13.31 5.80
C ALA A 93 -0.35 14.46 6.14
N TYR A 94 -1.48 14.15 6.80
CA TYR A 94 -2.45 15.15 7.23
C TYR A 94 -1.85 16.10 8.27
N ALA A 95 -1.10 15.57 9.22
CA ALA A 95 -0.40 16.36 10.24
C ALA A 95 0.61 17.36 9.62
N HIS A 96 1.28 16.99 8.54
CA HIS A 96 2.24 17.85 7.83
C HIS A 96 1.57 18.88 6.90
N LEU A 97 0.58 18.48 6.10
CA LEU A 97 0.00 19.35 5.07
C LEU A 97 -1.06 20.32 5.61
N ARG A 98 -1.62 20.06 6.81
CA ARG A 98 -2.64 20.88 7.51
C ARG A 98 -3.93 21.18 6.73
N ARG A 99 -4.11 20.64 5.51
CA ARG A 99 -5.33 20.69 4.67
C ARG A 99 -5.39 19.47 3.74
N MET A 100 -6.61 19.05 3.39
CA MET A 100 -6.85 18.03 2.35
C MET A 100 -6.34 18.53 0.99
N ARG A 101 -5.27 17.89 0.51
CA ARG A 101 -4.73 18.09 -0.83
C ARG A 101 -4.78 16.76 -1.61
N ARG A 102 -4.52 16.80 -2.92
CA ARG A 102 -4.65 15.64 -3.81
C ARG A 102 -3.75 14.47 -3.39
N GLU A 103 -2.63 14.76 -2.75
CA GLU A 103 -1.64 13.82 -2.25
C GLU A 103 -2.23 12.91 -1.15
N LEU A 104 -3.17 13.41 -0.35
CA LEU A 104 -3.87 12.61 0.68
C LEU A 104 -4.85 11.61 0.08
N LEU A 105 -5.30 11.81 -1.16
CA LEU A 105 -6.22 10.89 -1.83
C LEU A 105 -5.54 9.55 -2.15
N ALA A 106 -4.23 9.53 -2.38
CA ALA A 106 -3.49 8.30 -2.60
C ALA A 106 -3.51 7.40 -1.34
N HIS A 107 -3.27 8.00 -0.16
CA HIS A 107 -3.31 7.27 1.11
C HIS A 107 -4.74 6.84 1.50
N LEU A 108 -5.73 7.70 1.26
CA LEU A 108 -7.14 7.33 1.43
C LEU A 108 -7.53 6.16 0.50
N GLY A 109 -7.05 6.18 -0.74
CA GLY A 109 -7.22 5.09 -1.70
C GLY A 109 -6.67 3.77 -1.18
N GLY A 110 -5.51 3.78 -0.51
CA GLY A 110 -4.96 2.62 0.18
C GLY A 110 -5.89 2.08 1.27
N VAL A 111 -6.37 2.94 2.17
CA VAL A 111 -7.32 2.55 3.24
C VAL A 111 -8.57 1.92 2.65
N VAL A 112 -9.21 2.58 1.68
CA VAL A 112 -10.44 2.10 1.04
C VAL A 112 -10.19 0.80 0.27
N GLY A 113 -9.13 0.75 -0.53
CA GLY A 113 -8.79 -0.42 -1.36
C GLY A 113 -8.53 -1.67 -0.52
N PHE A 114 -7.70 -1.56 0.53
CA PHE A 114 -7.43 -2.69 1.42
C PHE A 114 -8.66 -3.08 2.25
N SER A 115 -9.54 -2.13 2.60
CA SER A 115 -10.81 -2.44 3.28
C SER A 115 -11.75 -3.26 2.41
N VAL A 116 -11.92 -2.88 1.14
CA VAL A 116 -12.73 -3.64 0.18
C VAL A 116 -12.13 -5.01 -0.06
N LEU A 117 -10.81 -5.09 -0.22
CA LEU A 117 -10.10 -6.36 -0.39
C LEU A 117 -10.32 -7.29 0.81
N LEU A 118 -10.18 -6.77 2.03
CA LEU A 118 -10.42 -7.52 3.26
C LEU A 118 -11.84 -8.11 3.32
N ILE A 119 -12.84 -7.31 2.96
CA ILE A 119 -14.25 -7.76 2.92
C ILE A 119 -14.41 -8.92 1.92
N ILE A 120 -13.84 -8.80 0.73
CA ILE A 120 -13.90 -9.85 -0.31
C ILE A 120 -13.22 -11.13 0.17
N LEU A 121 -12.04 -11.03 0.79
CA LEU A 121 -11.30 -12.17 1.31
C LEU A 121 -12.07 -12.88 2.43
N ILE A 122 -12.61 -12.13 3.39
CA ILE A 122 -13.44 -12.69 4.48
C ILE A 122 -14.70 -13.37 3.93
N ALA A 123 -15.36 -12.75 2.95
CA ALA A 123 -16.54 -13.33 2.31
C ALA A 123 -16.19 -14.60 1.52
N GLY A 124 -14.99 -14.68 0.94
CA GLY A 124 -14.50 -15.86 0.21
C GLY A 124 -14.09 -17.04 1.08
N MET A 125 -13.89 -16.85 2.39
CA MET A 125 -13.58 -17.92 3.35
C MET A 125 -14.82 -18.67 3.86
N ARG A 126 -16.03 -18.14 3.60
CA ARG A 126 -17.31 -18.74 3.98
C ARG A 126 -17.83 -19.65 2.88
#